data_AF-A0A935V5A0-F1
#
_entry.id   AF-A0A935V5A0-F1
#
_cell.length_a   1.000
_cell.length_b   1.000
_cell.length_c   1.000
_cell.angle_alpha   90.00
_cell.angle_beta   90.00
_cell.angle_gamma   90.00
#
_symmetry.space_group_name_H-M   'P 1'
#
loop_
_entity.id
_entity.type
_entity.pdbx_description
1 polymer ?
#
loop_
_entity_poly.entity_id
_entity_poly.type
_entity_poly.pdbx_seq_one_letter_code
_entity_poly.pdbx_strand_id
1 'polypeptide(L)' 'MRLIVTKTGKRWRCIRSIEATQQGPEAREAYGRQVSEINKAESKSRAQRMNNLLQEK' A
#
# COMPACT_ATOMS: atom_id res chain seq x y z
N MET A 1 -0.01 -5.54 -10.42
CA MET A 1 0.23 -4.11 -10.72
C MET A 1 -0.18 -3.85 -12.17
N ARG A 2 -0.63 -2.64 -12.52
CA ARG A 2 -0.96 -2.27 -13.90
C ARG A 2 -0.50 -0.85 -14.19
N LEU A 3 0.02 -0.61 -15.39
CA LEU A 3 0.33 0.72 -15.88
C LEU A 3 -0.98 1.38 -16.32
N ILE A 4 -1.32 2.52 -15.71
CA ILE A 4 -2.49 3.31 -16.08
C ILE A 4 -2.06 4.62 -16.73
N VAL A 5 -2.80 5.02 -17.76
CA VAL A 5 -2.64 6.33 -18.41
C VAL A 5 -3.58 7.31 -17.72
N THR A 6 -3.01 8.37 -17.16
CA THR A 6 -3.74 9.47 -16.54
C THR A 6 -3.57 10.74 -17.37
N LYS A 7 -4.40 11.77 -17.12
CA LYS A 7 -4.26 13.08 -17.80
C LYS A 7 -2.84 13.67 -17.68
N THR A 8 -2.14 13.39 -16.58
CA THR A 8 -0.79 13.90 -16.30
C THR A 8 0.33 12.90 -16.65
N GLY A 9 0.03 11.84 -17.42
CA GLY A 9 1.01 10.83 -17.84
C GLY A 9 0.76 9.43 -17.29
N LYS A 10 1.76 8.57 -17.39
CA LYS A 10 1.66 7.14 -17.06
C LYS A 10 2.06 6.89 -15.61
N ARG A 11 1.26 6.12 -14.87
CA ARG A 11 1.54 5.75 -13.47
C ARG A 11 1.30 4.27 -13.24
N TRP A 12 2.20 3.61 -12.51
CA TRP A 12 1.95 2.26 -12.02
C TRP A 12 1.04 2.30 -10.80
N ARG A 13 -0.02 1.51 -10.80
CA ARG A 13 -0.89 1.33 -9.62
C ARG A 13 -1.18 -0.13 -9.36
N CYS A 14 -1.46 -0.45 -8.11
CA CYS A 14 -1.98 -1.77 -7.75
C CYS A 14 -3.41 -1.92 -8.28
N ILE A 15 -3.75 -3.14 -8.70
CA ILE A 15 -5.04 -3.44 -9.34
C ILE A 15 -6.20 -3.06 -8.41
N ARG A 16 -6.10 -3.45 -7.13
CA ARG A 16 -7.08 -3.10 -6.10
C ARG A 16 -7.27 -1.59 -5.88
N SER A 17 -6.21 -0.78 -5.98
CA SER A 17 -6.36 0.69 -5.90
C SER A 17 -7.05 1.26 -7.13
N ILE A 18 -6.87 0.65 -8.31
CA ILE A 18 -7.57 1.04 -9.54
C ILE A 18 -9.05 0.73 -9.38
N GLU A 19 -9.41 -0.48 -8.93
CA GLU A 19 -10.78 -0.90 -8.66
C GLU A 19 -11.46 0.00 -7.62
N ALA A 20 -10.78 0.27 -6.49
CA ALA A 20 -11.31 1.16 -5.46
C ALA A 20 -11.52 2.60 -5.97
N THR A 21 -10.69 3.08 -6.90
CA THR A 21 -10.89 4.40 -7.54
C THR A 21 -12.10 4.39 -8.48
N GLN A 22 -12.41 3.27 -9.14
CA GLN A 22 -13.56 3.14 -10.03
C GLN A 22 -14.89 3.08 -9.26
N GLN A 23 -14.89 2.56 -8.03
CA GLN A 23 -16.07 2.46 -7.18
C GLN A 23 -16.46 3.79 -6.51
N GLY A 24 -15.55 4.77 -6.48
CA GLY A 24 -15.82 6.12 -5.99
C GLY A 24 -14.83 6.61 -4.92
N PRO A 25 -14.95 7.87 -4.48
CA PRO A 25 -14.04 8.48 -3.51
C PRO A 25 -14.01 7.76 -2.17
N GLU A 26 -15.17 7.36 -1.65
CA GLU A 26 -15.31 6.69 -0.35
C GLU A 26 -14.65 5.31 -0.36
N ALA A 27 -14.90 4.49 -1.39
CA ALA A 27 -14.27 3.19 -1.56
C ALA A 27 -12.74 3.31 -1.67
N ARG A 28 -12.25 4.32 -2.40
CA ARG A 28 -10.82 4.63 -2.47
C ARG A 28 -10.23 4.99 -1.12
N GLU A 29 -10.93 5.79 -0.32
CA GLU A 29 -10.47 6.23 0.99
C GLU A 29 -10.45 5.07 2.00
N ALA A 30 -11.52 4.27 2.03
CA ALA A 30 -11.61 3.07 2.87
C ALA A 30 -10.48 2.08 2.55
N TYR A 31 -10.24 1.81 1.26
CA TYR A 31 -9.12 0.97 0.83
C TYR A 31 -7.77 1.59 1.21
N GLY A 32 -7.62 2.91 1.07
CA GLY A 32 -6.40 3.62 1.47
C GLY A 32 -6.08 3.47 2.96
N ARG A 33 -7.09 3.58 3.83
CA ARG A 33 -6.95 3.32 5.27
C ARG A 33 -6.54 1.88 5.55
N GLN A 34 -7.25 0.91 4.95
CA GLN A 34 -6.96 -0.51 5.12
C GLN A 34 -5.50 -0.84 4.75
N VAL A 35 -5.03 -0.37 3.59
CA VAL A 35 -3.65 -0.60 3.14
C VAL A 35 -2.64 0.07 4.06
N SER A 36 -2.93 1.27 4.55
CA SER A 36 -2.04 1.99 5.48
C SER A 36 -1.84 1.22 6.78
N GLU A 37 -2.91 0.67 7.35
CA GLU A 37 -2.82 -0.14 8.57
C GLU A 37 -2.05 -1.44 8.35
N ILE A 38 -2.27 -2.13 7.22
CA ILE A 38 -1.50 -3.33 6.86
C ILE A 38 0.00 -2.99 6.76
N ASN A 39 0.34 -1.95 6.00
CA ASN A 39 1.73 -1.53 5.81
C ASN A 39 2.40 -1.14 7.13
N LYS A 40 1.65 -0.48 8.03
CA LYS A 40 2.13 -0.10 9.35
C LYS A 40 2.42 -1.33 10.21
N ALA A 41 1.52 -2.32 10.21
CA ALA A 41 1.71 -3.57 10.94
C ALA A 41 2.90 -4.37 10.38
N GLU A 42 3.01 -4.50 9.06
CA GLU A 42 4.13 -5.18 8.41
C GLU A 42 5.47 -4.48 8.67
N SER A 43 5.50 -3.14 8.56
CA SER A 43 6.68 -2.34 8.85
C SER A 43 7.14 -2.51 10.29
N LYS A 44 6.21 -2.45 11.26
CA LYS A 44 6.52 -2.69 12.68
C LYS A 44 7.09 -4.09 12.91
N SER A 45 6.42 -5.10 12.36
CA SER A 45 6.86 -6.50 12.47
C SER A 45 8.25 -6.71 11.84
N ARG A 46 8.51 -6.09 10.69
CA ARG A 46 9.81 -6.14 10.03
C ARG A 46 10.89 -5.44 10.85
N ALA A 47 10.60 -4.26 11.40
CA ALA A 47 11.53 -3.53 12.25
C ALA A 47 11.90 -4.34 13.51
N GLN A 48 10.92 -5.00 14.13
CA GLN A 48 11.16 -5.90 15.26
C GLN A 48 12.07 -7.08 14.89
N ARG A 49 11.78 -7.78 13.78
CA ARG A 49 12.65 -8.86 13.30
C ARG A 49 14.07 -8.40 13.01
N MET A 50 14.23 -7.25 12.35
CA MET A 50 15.55 -6.69 12.05
C MET A 50 16.32 -6.31 13.31
N ASN A 51 15.66 -5.76 14.33
CA ASN A 51 16.29 -5.44 15.59
C ASN A 51 16.79 -6.71 16.29
N ASN A 52 15.97 -7.75 16.38
CA ASN A 52 16.38 -9.02 16.99
C ASN A 52 17.61 -9.63 16.29
N LEU A 53 17.64 -9.62 14.95
CA LEU A 53 18.78 -10.10 14.17
C LEU A 53 20.07 -9.28 14.38
N LEU A 54 19.95 -8.01 14.77
CA LEU A 54 21.10 -7.16 15.11
C LEU A 54 21.60 -7.40 16.53
N GLN A 55 20.71 -7.79 17.47
CA GLN A 55 21.07 -8.12 18.85
C GLN A 55 21.71 -9.51 18.99
N GLU A 56 21.46 -10.40 18.03
CA GLU A 56 22.05 -11.76 17.98
C GLU A 56 23.46 -11.80 17.36
N LYS A 57 23.99 -10.66 16.88
CA LYS A 57 25.34 -10.52 16.34
C LYS A 57 26.28 -9.86 17.35
#